data_AF-A0A2V6JHE9-F1
#
_entry.id   AF-A0A2V6JHE9-F1
#
_cell.length_a   1.000
_cell.length_b   1.000
_cell.length_c   1.000
_cell.angle_alpha   90.00
_cell.angle_beta   90.00
_cell.angle_gamma   90.00
#
_symmetry.space_group_name_H-M   'P 1'
#
loop_
_entity.id
_entity.type
_entity.pdbx_description
1 polymer ?
#
loop_
_entity_poly.entity_id
_entity_poly.type
_entity_poly.pdbx_seq_one_letter_code
_entity_poly.pdbx_strand_id
1 'polypeptide(L)'
;MAEVQTSTQSGELSQRFIEFVMMHAQNAALFLGQIPNPKTGEGEVNLELAKMFIDQLAMIQEKTRGNLTNEETTVLRNALSNLQMAFVEVSRAQERGGASQPPPVPEPATSAEPSVPAQTSTPPELSTPATSAESESKKKFTKSYGP
;
A
#
# COMPACT_ATOMS: atom_id res chain seq x y z
N MET A 1 8.25 -42.88 13.85
CA MET A 1 8.80 -41.82 12.96
C MET A 1 7.75 -40.81 12.49
N ALA A 2 6.45 -41.14 12.43
CA ALA A 2 5.40 -40.19 12.01
C ALA A 2 5.08 -39.09 13.04
N GLU A 3 5.01 -39.40 14.35
CA GLU A 3 4.61 -38.44 15.39
C GLU A 3 5.58 -37.26 15.60
N VAL A 4 6.88 -37.49 15.37
CA VAL A 4 7.91 -36.45 15.51
C VAL A 4 7.80 -35.44 14.36
N GLN A 5 7.49 -35.89 13.14
CA GLN A 5 7.33 -34.99 11.99
C GLN A 5 6.12 -34.06 12.16
N THR A 6 4.98 -34.57 12.64
CA THR A 6 3.78 -33.74 12.87
C THR A 6 4.00 -32.70 13.96
N SER A 7 4.69 -33.06 15.04
CA SER A 7 4.97 -32.12 16.14
C SER A 7 5.90 -30.99 15.71
N THR A 8 6.96 -31.29 14.95
CA THR A 8 7.87 -30.27 14.41
C THR A 8 7.15 -29.36 13.39
N GLN A 9 6.36 -29.94 12.49
CA GLN A 9 5.55 -29.17 11.52
C GLN A 9 4.57 -28.23 12.22
N SER A 10 3.93 -28.68 13.31
CA SER A 10 3.00 -27.84 14.08
C SER A 10 3.68 -26.62 14.70
N GLY A 11 4.93 -26.79 15.19
CA GLY A 11 5.72 -25.68 15.73
C GLY A 11 6.14 -24.67 14.66
N GLU A 12 6.61 -25.16 13.51
CA GLU A 12 6.95 -24.31 12.36
C GLU A 12 5.73 -23.53 11.85
N LEU A 13 4.57 -24.18 11.71
CA LEU A 13 3.32 -23.52 11.31
C LEU A 13 2.91 -22.42 12.29
N SER A 14 3.08 -22.66 13.59
CA SER A 14 2.78 -21.66 14.63
C SER A 14 3.67 -20.42 14.49
N GLN A 15 4.97 -20.62 14.24
CA GLN A 15 5.90 -19.51 13.97
C GLN A 15 5.51 -18.73 12.71
N ARG A 16 5.17 -19.44 11.62
CA ARG A 16 4.73 -18.81 10.37
C ARG A 16 3.44 -17.99 10.56
N PHE A 17 2.51 -18.48 11.37
CA PHE A 17 1.29 -17.74 11.69
C PHE A 17 1.61 -16.44 12.45
N ILE A 18 2.49 -16.52 13.46
CA ILE A 18 2.94 -15.34 14.22
C ILE A 18 3.64 -14.34 13.28
N GLU A 19 4.56 -14.79 12.42
CA GLU A 19 5.22 -13.97 11.41
C GLU A 19 4.21 -13.28 10.49
N PHE A 20 3.20 -14.01 10.01
CA PHE A 20 2.14 -13.48 9.16
C PHE A 20 1.34 -12.36 9.85
N VAL A 21 0.94 -12.58 11.10
CA VAL A 21 0.20 -11.58 11.90
C VAL A 21 1.05 -10.33 12.10
N MET A 22 2.32 -10.49 12.47
CA MET A 22 3.25 -9.37 12.71
C MET A 22 3.54 -8.59 11.42
N MET A 23 3.67 -9.26 10.27
CA MET A 23 3.85 -8.60 8.98
C MET A 23 2.62 -7.77 8.59
N HIS A 24 1.42 -8.33 8.75
CA HIS A 24 0.17 -7.59 8.49
C HIS A 24 0.01 -6.40 9.44
N ALA A 25 0.36 -6.57 10.71
CA ALA A 25 0.31 -5.49 11.69
C ALA A 25 1.28 -4.35 11.35
N GLN A 26 2.49 -4.68 10.90
CA GLN A 26 3.47 -3.67 10.44
C GLN A 26 2.97 -2.92 9.20
N ASN A 27 2.34 -3.60 8.24
CA ASN A 27 1.73 -2.93 7.09
C ASN A 27 0.62 -1.96 7.52
N ALA A 28 -0.27 -2.39 8.43
CA ALA A 28 -1.28 -1.49 8.98
C ALA A 28 -0.65 -0.27 9.68
N ALA A 29 0.37 -0.49 10.51
CA ALA A 29 1.09 0.58 11.21
C ALA A 29 1.79 1.56 10.25
N LEU A 30 2.36 1.06 9.15
CA LEU A 30 2.93 1.87 8.08
C LEU A 30 1.89 2.83 7.50
N PHE A 31 0.71 2.32 7.14
CA PHE A 31 -0.38 3.14 6.60
C PHE A 31 -1.07 4.03 7.65
N LEU A 32 -0.81 3.81 8.94
CA LEU A 32 -1.19 4.75 10.01
C LEU A 32 -0.16 5.87 10.22
N GLY A 33 0.92 5.91 9.43
CA GLY A 33 2.01 6.88 9.58
C GLY A 33 2.86 6.67 10.83
N GLN A 34 2.72 5.52 11.50
CA GLN A 34 3.50 5.16 12.69
C GLN A 34 4.93 4.74 12.33
N ILE A 35 5.13 4.30 11.08
CA ILE A 35 6.42 3.92 10.53
C ILE A 35 6.68 4.83 9.33
N PRO A 36 7.82 5.55 9.27
CA PRO A 36 8.15 6.37 8.11
C PRO A 36 8.36 5.48 6.88
N ASN A 37 7.81 5.87 5.73
CA ASN A 37 7.97 5.10 4.50
C ASN A 37 9.45 5.11 4.07
N PRO A 38 10.09 3.95 3.86
CA PRO A 38 11.52 3.89 3.54
C PRO A 38 11.88 4.51 2.17
N LYS A 39 10.89 4.71 1.29
CA LYS A 39 11.09 5.32 -0.03
C LYS A 39 10.98 6.84 -0.01
N THR A 40 10.05 7.38 0.76
CA THR A 40 9.77 8.84 0.79
C THR A 40 10.36 9.52 2.02
N GLY A 41 10.64 8.77 3.09
CA GLY A 41 11.06 9.31 4.39
C GLY A 41 9.93 9.97 5.18
N GLU A 42 8.73 10.04 4.61
CA GLU A 42 7.57 10.72 5.19
C GLU A 42 6.55 9.70 5.70
N GLY A 43 5.90 10.03 6.83
CA GLY A 43 4.79 9.25 7.38
C GLY A 43 3.52 9.56 6.58
N GLU A 44 3.27 8.80 5.52
CA GLU A 44 2.03 8.93 4.74
C GLU A 44 0.91 8.16 5.43
N VAL A 45 -0.13 8.88 5.86
CA VAL A 45 -1.32 8.29 6.49
C VAL A 45 -2.33 7.94 5.41
N ASN A 46 -2.63 6.65 5.29
CA ASN A 46 -3.73 6.12 4.48
C ASN A 46 -4.63 5.25 5.35
N LEU A 47 -5.68 5.88 5.91
CA LEU A 47 -6.63 5.23 6.79
C LEU A 47 -7.39 4.08 6.10
N GLU A 48 -7.70 4.20 4.81
CA GLU A 48 -8.44 3.17 4.09
C GLU A 48 -7.63 1.87 3.97
N LEU A 49 -6.37 1.97 3.58
CA LEU A 49 -5.46 0.82 3.54
C LEU A 49 -5.20 0.26 4.93
N ALA A 50 -4.97 1.12 5.93
CA ALA A 50 -4.79 0.67 7.31
C ALA A 50 -6.01 -0.14 7.80
N LYS A 51 -7.23 0.36 7.52
CA LYS A 51 -8.47 -0.32 7.88
C LYS A 51 -8.60 -1.68 7.20
N MET A 52 -8.25 -1.79 5.92
CA MET A 52 -8.27 -3.06 5.19
C MET A 52 -7.42 -4.13 5.89
N PHE A 53 -6.19 -3.79 6.32
CA PHE A 53 -5.33 -4.73 7.05
C PHE A 53 -5.88 -5.11 8.43
N ILE A 54 -6.47 -4.14 9.16
CA ILE A 54 -7.12 -4.40 10.46
C ILE A 54 -8.31 -5.35 10.27
N ASP A 55 -9.15 -5.10 9.27
CA ASP A 55 -10.31 -5.95 8.96
C ASP A 55 -9.87 -7.35 8.53
N GLN A 56 -8.78 -7.47 7.77
CA GLN A 56 -8.19 -8.76 7.39
C GLN A 56 -7.76 -9.56 8.64
N LEU A 57 -7.06 -8.92 9.57
CA LEU A 57 -6.65 -9.56 10.83
C LEU A 57 -7.85 -9.94 11.70
N ALA A 58 -8.89 -9.10 11.76
CA ALA A 58 -10.12 -9.38 12.49
C ALA A 58 -10.88 -10.57 11.87
N MET A 59 -10.95 -10.63 10.53
CA MET A 59 -11.50 -11.77 9.81
C MET A 59 -10.73 -13.05 10.11
N ILE A 60 -9.40 -13.01 10.12
CA ILE A 60 -8.57 -14.16 10.48
C ILE A 60 -8.89 -14.61 11.91
N GLN A 61 -8.97 -13.70 12.89
CA GLN A 61 -9.32 -14.03 14.27
C GLN A 61 -10.65 -14.79 14.36
N GLU A 62 -11.68 -14.32 13.66
CA GLU A 62 -13.00 -14.95 13.66
C GLU A 62 -12.97 -16.32 12.95
N LYS A 63 -12.29 -16.42 11.80
CA LYS A 63 -12.25 -17.65 11.00
C LYS A 63 -11.36 -18.74 11.61
N THR A 64 -10.38 -18.39 12.45
CA THR A 64 -9.48 -19.33 13.10
C THR A 64 -9.84 -19.61 14.57
N ARG A 65 -10.95 -19.08 15.06
CA ARG A 65 -11.39 -19.26 16.46
C ARG A 65 -11.48 -20.75 16.83
N GLY A 66 -10.79 -21.13 17.90
CA GLY A 66 -10.72 -22.51 18.38
C GLY A 66 -9.64 -23.37 17.74
N ASN A 67 -8.95 -22.86 16.71
CA ASN A 67 -7.81 -23.53 16.07
C ASN A 67 -6.46 -22.92 16.46
N LEU A 68 -6.46 -21.80 17.18
CA LEU A 68 -5.24 -21.11 17.62
C LEU A 68 -4.78 -21.64 18.98
N THR A 69 -3.46 -21.75 19.13
CA THR A 69 -2.80 -21.90 20.42
C THR A 69 -2.97 -20.63 21.28
N ASN A 70 -2.64 -20.74 22.58
CA ASN A 70 -2.69 -19.59 23.49
C ASN A 70 -1.74 -18.46 23.07
N GLU A 71 -0.57 -18.83 22.56
CA GLU A 71 0.43 -17.86 22.08
C GLU A 71 -0.09 -17.12 20.86
N GLU A 72 -0.51 -17.83 19.82
CA GLU A 72 -1.06 -17.24 18.59
C GLU A 72 -2.27 -16.35 18.86
N THR A 73 -3.17 -16.80 19.74
CA THR A 73 -4.33 -16.02 20.19
C THR A 73 -3.91 -14.71 20.84
N THR A 74 -2.88 -14.77 21.71
CA THR A 74 -2.38 -13.59 22.43
C THR A 74 -1.74 -12.60 21.47
N VAL A 75 -0.89 -13.08 20.55
CA VAL A 75 -0.24 -12.25 19.54
C VAL A 75 -1.28 -11.55 18.66
N LEU A 76 -2.24 -12.31 18.11
CA LEU A 76 -3.28 -11.76 17.23
C LEU A 76 -4.16 -10.73 17.95
N ARG A 77 -4.60 -11.05 19.18
CA ARG A 77 -5.42 -10.13 19.98
C ARG A 77 -4.68 -8.84 20.28
N ASN A 78 -3.43 -8.93 20.70
CA ASN A 78 -2.62 -7.74 21.03
C ASN A 78 -2.37 -6.88 19.80
N ALA A 79 -2.03 -7.50 18.66
CA ALA A 79 -1.86 -6.79 17.40
C ALA A 79 -3.13 -6.04 16.99
N LEU A 80 -4.30 -6.70 17.00
CA LEU A 80 -5.57 -6.07 16.66
C LEU A 80 -5.93 -4.93 17.61
N SER A 81 -5.81 -5.15 18.93
CA SER A 81 -6.15 -4.14 19.93
C SER A 81 -5.30 -2.88 19.75
N ASN A 82 -3.98 -3.04 19.55
CA ASN A 82 -3.06 -1.92 19.35
C ASN A 82 -3.37 -1.16 18.06
N LEU A 83 -3.61 -1.87 16.95
CA LEU A 83 -3.91 -1.24 15.67
C LEU A 83 -5.25 -0.51 15.67
N GLN A 84 -6.28 -1.07 16.31
CA GLN A 84 -7.58 -0.43 16.41
C GLN A 84 -7.51 0.87 17.22
N MET A 85 -6.78 0.87 18.34
CA MET A 85 -6.55 2.10 19.11
C MET A 85 -5.81 3.14 18.28
N ALA A 86 -4.70 2.76 17.63
CA ALA A 86 -3.94 3.66 16.77
C ALA A 86 -4.78 4.21 15.60
N PHE A 87 -5.61 3.38 14.98
CA PHE A 87 -6.52 3.80 13.92
C PHE A 87 -7.52 4.86 14.40
N VAL A 88 -8.12 4.68 15.59
CA VAL A 88 -9.06 5.65 16.16
C VAL A 88 -8.36 6.97 16.50
N GLU A 89 -7.13 6.91 17.01
CA GLU A 89 -6.35 8.11 17.31
C GLU A 89 -6.00 8.89 16.04
N VAL A 90 -5.48 8.20 15.02
CA VAL A 90 -5.08 8.82 13.75
C VAL A 90 -6.30 9.33 12.98
N SER A 91 -7.41 8.59 12.93
CA SER A 91 -8.65 9.07 12.29
C SER A 91 -9.18 10.34 12.93
N ARG A 92 -9.24 10.41 14.27
CA ARG A 92 -9.62 11.62 15.00
C ARG A 92 -8.66 12.79 14.80
N ALA A 93 -7.38 12.53 14.59
CA ALA A 93 -6.39 13.56 14.29
C ALA A 93 -6.57 14.08 12.86
N GLN A 94 -6.84 13.19 11.90
CA GLN A 94 -7.06 13.53 10.49
C GLN A 94 -8.37 14.31 10.28
N GLU A 95 -9.42 14.03 11.05
CA GLU A 95 -10.65 14.84 11.07
C GLU A 95 -10.42 16.25 11.64
N ARG A 96 -9.56 16.37 12.67
CA ARG A 96 -9.22 17.67 13.27
C ARG A 96 -8.25 18.51 12.42
N GLY A 97 -7.37 17.87 11.65
CA GLY A 97 -6.45 18.52 10.71
C GLY A 97 -6.99 18.67 9.28
N GLY A 98 -8.06 17.93 8.93
CA GLY A 98 -8.59 17.78 7.58
C GLY A 98 -9.67 18.78 7.16
N ALA A 99 -10.02 19.76 8.00
CA ALA A 99 -10.87 20.88 7.59
C ALA A 99 -10.22 21.83 6.55
N SER A 100 -9.08 21.45 5.96
CA SER A 100 -8.28 22.24 5.02
C SER A 100 -7.91 21.51 3.73
N GLN A 101 -8.72 20.56 3.26
CA GLN A 101 -8.68 20.14 1.85
C GLN A 101 -9.99 20.52 1.17
N PRO A 102 -10.00 21.44 0.19
CA PRO A 102 -11.17 21.61 -0.66
C PRO A 102 -11.43 20.28 -1.40
N PRO A 103 -12.70 19.93 -1.65
CA PRO A 103 -13.02 18.73 -2.40
C PRO A 103 -12.33 18.77 -3.77
N PRO A 104 -11.90 17.63 -4.33
CA PRO A 104 -11.54 17.58 -5.73
C PRO A 104 -12.77 18.06 -6.52
N VAL A 105 -12.59 19.16 -7.24
CA VAL A 105 -13.59 19.67 -8.18
C VAL A 105 -14.08 18.49 -9.04
N PRO A 106 -15.39 18.17 -9.07
CA PRO A 106 -15.89 17.23 -10.05
C PRO A 106 -15.73 17.92 -11.40
N GLU A 107 -14.84 17.39 -12.24
CA GLU A 107 -14.83 17.71 -13.66
C GLU A 107 -16.26 17.49 -14.18
N PRO A 108 -16.91 18.50 -14.78
CA PRO A 108 -18.22 18.29 -15.38
C PRO A 108 -18.00 17.41 -16.61
N ALA A 109 -18.36 16.13 -16.47
CA ALA A 109 -18.61 15.24 -17.58
C ALA A 109 -19.73 15.85 -18.45
N THR A 110 -19.34 16.63 -19.44
CA THR A 110 -20.24 17.02 -20.53
C THR A 110 -20.35 15.80 -21.44
N SER A 111 -21.40 15.04 -21.22
CA SER A 111 -21.97 14.12 -22.18
C SER A 111 -22.56 14.94 -23.33
N ALA A 112 -22.03 14.76 -24.55
CA ALA A 112 -22.72 15.06 -25.81
C ALA A 112 -21.96 14.44 -27.01
N GLU A 113 -22.25 13.18 -27.33
CA GLU A 113 -22.46 12.79 -28.73
C GLU A 113 -23.90 13.21 -29.11
N PRO A 114 -24.29 13.40 -30.39
CA PRO A 114 -23.75 12.74 -31.59
C PRO A 114 -23.60 13.67 -32.83
N SER A 115 -23.03 13.14 -33.93
CA SER A 115 -23.56 13.23 -35.32
C SER A 115 -22.44 13.15 -36.37
N VAL A 116 -22.39 12.03 -37.08
CA VAL A 116 -21.72 11.90 -38.39
C VAL A 116 -22.49 12.69 -39.47
N PRO A 117 -21.83 13.15 -40.56
CA PRO A 117 -21.85 12.32 -41.76
C PRO A 117 -20.52 12.28 -42.55
N ALA A 118 -20.43 11.21 -43.34
CA ALA A 118 -19.34 10.82 -44.23
C ALA A 118 -19.02 11.81 -45.35
N GLN A 119 -17.75 11.82 -45.83
CA GLN A 119 -17.37 11.25 -47.14
C GLN A 119 -15.89 11.56 -47.51
N THR A 120 -15.16 10.48 -47.87
CA THR A 120 -14.08 10.34 -48.90
C THR A 120 -13.07 11.49 -49.07
N SER A 121 -11.74 11.26 -49.01
CA SER A 121 -10.97 10.64 -50.11
C SER A 121 -9.48 10.45 -49.75
N THR A 122 -8.89 9.34 -50.26
CA THR A 122 -7.46 9.11 -50.61
C THR A 122 -6.36 8.95 -49.53
N PRO A 123 -5.72 7.76 -49.43
CA PRO A 123 -4.27 7.60 -49.18
C PRO A 123 -3.50 7.66 -50.53
N PRO A 124 -2.15 7.75 -50.64
CA PRO A 124 -1.08 7.22 -49.77
C PRO A 124 0.00 8.30 -49.42
N GLU A 125 1.04 8.06 -48.62
CA GLU A 125 2.37 7.70 -49.14
C GLU A 125 3.34 7.49 -47.97
N LEU A 126 4.14 6.41 -48.05
CA LEU A 126 5.26 6.13 -47.17
C LEU A 126 6.32 7.23 -47.29
N SER A 127 6.84 7.71 -46.16
CA SER A 127 8.22 8.21 -46.05
C SER A 127 8.67 8.26 -44.59
N THR A 128 9.32 7.19 -44.13
CA THR A 128 10.52 7.34 -43.29
C THR A 128 11.71 7.25 -44.23
N PRO A 129 12.76 8.08 -44.08
CA PRO A 129 13.79 7.71 -43.10
C PRO A 129 14.44 8.88 -42.34
N ALA A 130 14.93 8.54 -41.15
CA ALA A 130 16.12 9.01 -40.43
C ALA A 130 16.68 10.44 -40.69
N THR A 131 16.89 11.22 -39.61
CA THR A 131 18.23 11.53 -39.04
C THR A 131 18.21 12.80 -38.17
N SER A 132 18.84 12.70 -36.99
CA SER A 132 19.42 13.77 -36.13
C SER A 132 18.52 14.73 -35.34
N ALA A 133 18.54 14.60 -34.01
CA ALA A 133 19.28 15.56 -33.16
C ALA A 133 19.38 15.06 -31.71
N GLU A 134 20.61 14.79 -31.32
CA GLU A 134 21.12 14.53 -29.99
C GLU A 134 20.89 15.75 -29.07
N SER A 135 20.59 15.51 -27.80
CA SER A 135 20.84 16.49 -26.74
C SER A 135 21.34 15.77 -25.50
N GLU A 136 22.66 15.59 -25.47
CA GLU A 136 23.41 15.39 -24.24
C GLU A 136 23.24 16.63 -23.33
N SER A 137 23.05 16.39 -22.03
CA SER A 137 23.48 17.34 -21.00
C SER A 137 23.95 16.57 -19.77
N LYS A 138 25.21 16.14 -19.85
CA LYS A 138 26.07 15.84 -18.70
C LYS A 138 26.37 17.14 -17.96
N LYS A 139 26.15 17.19 -16.65
CA LYS A 139 27.05 17.90 -15.72
C LYS A 139 27.34 17.01 -14.53
N LYS A 140 28.48 16.32 -14.65
CA LYS A 140 29.21 15.68 -13.55
C LYS A 140 30.14 16.73 -12.94
N PHE A 141 30.66 16.37 -11.77
CA PHE A 141 32.01 16.67 -11.25
C PHE A 141 32.08 17.62 -10.04
N THR A 142 32.77 17.16 -8.99
CA THR A 142 33.56 18.08 -8.17
C THR A 142 33.78 17.81 -6.68
N LYS A 143 34.17 16.62 -6.24
CA LYS A 143 34.83 16.45 -4.93
C LYS A 143 36.15 17.24 -4.90
N SER A 144 36.28 18.25 -4.02
CA SER A 144 37.56 18.90 -3.73
C SER A 144 37.92 18.72 -2.25
N TYR A 145 39.08 18.12 -2.03
CA TYR A 145 39.79 18.06 -0.75
C TYR A 145 40.59 19.35 -0.50
N GLY A 146 40.82 19.66 0.78
CA GLY A 146 41.94 20.48 1.27
C GLY A 146 41.57 21.35 2.48
N PRO A 147 42.54 21.87 3.25
CA PRO A 147 44.00 21.66 3.21
C PRO A 147 44.53 20.60 4.19
#